data_AF-A0A382Z609-F1
#
_entry.id   AF-A0A382Z609-F1
#
_cell.length_a   1.000
_cell.length_b   1.000
_cell.length_c   1.000
_cell.angle_alpha   90.00
_cell.angle_beta   90.00
_cell.angle_gamma   90.00
#
_symmetry.space_group_name_H-M   'P 1'
#
loop_
_entity.id
_entity.type
_entity.pdbx_description
1 polymer ?
#
loop_
_entity_poly.entity_id
_entity_poly.type
_entity_poly.pdbx_seq_one_letter_code
_entity_poly.pdbx_strand_id
1 'polypeptide(L)'
;QLALAPIHVEPRGDAPAEIQARTFTKGFRVRYPHVSPQTIPLMTYNGRPTAPVPSMGVQAVLVCQKNVDADIIERITRTLFEQRAVLSQKEPAFSGLNEEAAQADLQFPLHAGAENYYLRNEPGFLRTYAELIALAITMILLVWSVLTWTRRWYEQRRKNQIDNYYQAVEDIICRLHDGTDLREIDELENELLKIRQRASAELVKEQLAADESYIIYQNMLNGCQAMLVRMRQKIQASSEKGTPEANH
;
A
#
# COMPACT_ATOMS: atom_id res chain seq x y z
N GLN A 1 -43.24 14.60 -55.90
CA GLN A 1 -41.83 14.87 -56.28
C GLN A 1 -41.30 15.91 -55.30
N LEU A 2 -40.31 15.60 -54.48
CA LEU A 2 -39.69 16.60 -53.61
C LEU A 2 -38.91 17.58 -54.50
N ALA A 3 -39.41 18.81 -54.60
CA ALA A 3 -38.66 19.89 -55.22
C ALA A 3 -37.51 20.26 -54.27
N LEU A 4 -36.31 19.75 -54.57
CA LEU A 4 -35.11 20.11 -53.84
C LEU A 4 -34.80 21.58 -54.12
N ALA A 5 -34.95 22.44 -53.11
CA ALA A 5 -34.47 23.80 -53.20
C ALA A 5 -32.94 23.76 -53.29
N PRO A 6 -32.32 24.30 -54.35
CA PRO A 6 -30.88 24.31 -54.46
C PRO A 6 -30.32 25.20 -53.35
N ILE A 7 -29.44 24.63 -52.52
CA ILE A 7 -28.68 25.41 -51.55
C ILE A 7 -27.64 26.20 -52.35
N HIS A 8 -27.93 27.46 -52.64
CA HIS A 8 -26.97 28.37 -53.25
C HIS A 8 -26.02 28.87 -52.17
N VAL A 9 -24.85 28.23 -52.11
CA VAL A 9 -23.69 28.78 -51.43
C VAL A 9 -22.94 29.57 -52.49
N GLU A 10 -23.04 30.89 -52.50
CA GLU A 10 -22.09 31.68 -53.28
C GLU A 10 -20.70 31.44 -52.67
N PRO A 11 -19.75 30.86 -53.43
CA PRO A 11 -18.39 30.73 -52.95
C PRO A 11 -17.86 32.15 -52.76
N ARG A 12 -17.73 32.57 -51.50
CA ARG A 12 -17.05 33.82 -51.17
C ARG A 12 -15.62 33.67 -51.70
N GLY A 13 -15.25 34.51 -52.66
CA GLY A 13 -14.08 34.37 -53.55
C GLY A 13 -12.80 33.84 -52.88
N ASP A 14 -12.05 33.05 -53.65
CA ASP A 14 -10.68 32.54 -53.40
C ASP A 14 -10.44 31.71 -52.12
N ALA A 15 -11.42 31.54 -51.23
CA ALA A 15 -11.23 30.76 -50.01
C ALA A 15 -11.02 29.25 -50.33
N PRO A 16 -10.05 28.57 -49.70
CA PRO A 16 -9.87 27.12 -49.85
C PRO A 16 -11.17 26.34 -49.55
N ALA A 17 -11.40 25.25 -50.28
CA ALA A 17 -12.60 24.42 -50.15
C ALA A 17 -12.86 23.96 -48.69
N GLU A 18 -11.82 23.70 -47.91
CA GLU A 18 -11.96 23.33 -46.49
C GLU A 18 -12.60 24.42 -45.63
N ILE A 19 -12.26 25.69 -45.88
CA ILE A 19 -12.81 26.83 -45.12
C ILE A 19 -14.29 27.02 -45.48
N GLN A 20 -14.63 26.85 -46.76
CA GLN A 20 -16.00 26.89 -47.23
C GLN A 20 -16.84 25.76 -46.61
N ALA A 21 -16.33 24.52 -46.62
CA ALA A 21 -16.98 23.37 -46.00
C ALA A 21 -17.22 23.59 -44.49
N ARG A 22 -16.23 24.10 -43.75
CA ARG A 22 -16.37 24.43 -42.32
C ARG A 22 -17.44 25.49 -42.06
N THR A 23 -17.46 26.56 -42.85
CA THR A 23 -18.40 27.68 -42.68
C THR A 23 -19.83 27.23 -42.95
N PHE A 24 -20.04 26.52 -44.06
CA PHE A 24 -21.33 25.97 -44.44
C PHE A 24 -21.84 24.95 -43.40
N THR A 25 -20.98 24.03 -42.97
CA THR A 25 -21.35 23.02 -41.97
C THR A 25 -21.72 23.63 -40.63
N LYS A 26 -21.02 24.70 -40.19
CA LYS A 26 -21.38 25.41 -38.94
C LYS A 26 -22.82 25.93 -38.97
N GLY A 27 -23.27 26.49 -40.09
CA GLY A 27 -24.66 26.94 -40.24
C GLY A 27 -25.64 25.76 -40.21
N PHE A 28 -25.31 24.66 -40.90
CA PHE A 28 -26.15 23.47 -40.95
C PHE A 28 -26.31 22.76 -39.59
N ARG A 29 -25.26 22.80 -38.75
CA ARG A 29 -25.26 22.19 -37.40
C ARG A 29 -26.29 22.79 -36.45
N VAL A 30 -26.84 23.97 -36.74
CA VAL A 30 -27.94 24.56 -35.96
C VAL A 30 -29.17 23.65 -35.92
N ARG A 31 -29.44 22.91 -37.02
CA ARG A 31 -30.55 21.96 -37.12
C ARG A 31 -30.11 20.49 -37.13
N TYR A 32 -28.87 20.22 -37.54
CA TYR A 32 -28.36 18.86 -37.69
C TYR A 32 -26.99 18.73 -37.00
N PRO A 33 -26.94 18.49 -35.69
CA PRO A 33 -25.72 18.64 -34.89
C PRO A 33 -24.58 17.69 -35.28
N HIS A 34 -24.89 16.52 -35.83
CA HIS A 34 -23.96 15.42 -36.13
C HIS A 34 -23.37 15.46 -37.55
N VAL A 35 -23.48 16.58 -38.26
CA VAL A 35 -22.77 16.75 -39.54
C VAL A 35 -21.35 17.25 -39.30
N SER A 36 -20.40 16.73 -40.08
CA SER A 36 -19.01 17.15 -40.09
C SER A 36 -18.65 17.78 -41.43
N PRO A 37 -17.78 18.81 -41.45
CA PRO A 37 -17.33 19.40 -42.71
C PRO A 37 -16.45 18.40 -43.44
N GLN A 38 -16.70 18.21 -44.73
CA GLN A 38 -15.94 17.29 -45.58
C GLN A 38 -15.57 17.99 -46.88
N THR A 39 -14.48 17.57 -47.49
CA THR A 39 -14.10 18.04 -48.82
C THR A 39 -14.00 16.82 -49.71
N ILE A 40 -14.69 16.84 -50.85
CA ILE A 40 -14.48 15.82 -51.89
C ILE A 40 -13.19 16.20 -52.60
N PRO A 41 -12.13 15.38 -52.53
CA PRO A 41 -10.86 15.69 -53.19
C PRO A 41 -11.03 15.87 -54.71
N LEU A 42 -10.06 16.51 -55.34
CA LEU A 42 -10.00 16.50 -56.80
C LEU A 42 -9.86 15.06 -57.31
N MET A 43 -10.42 14.79 -58.50
CA MET A 43 -10.31 13.52 -59.20
C MET A 43 -10.91 12.28 -58.51
N THR A 44 -11.68 12.42 -57.44
CA THR A 44 -12.29 11.29 -56.69
C THR A 44 -13.14 10.34 -57.55
N TYR A 45 -13.83 10.85 -58.56
CA TYR A 45 -14.75 10.11 -59.42
C TYR A 45 -14.30 10.18 -60.88
N ASN A 46 -13.50 9.21 -61.32
CA ASN A 46 -13.05 9.08 -62.71
C ASN A 46 -12.49 10.39 -63.31
N GLY A 47 -11.64 11.09 -62.54
CA GLY A 47 -11.04 12.36 -62.97
C GLY A 47 -11.89 13.61 -62.72
N ARG A 48 -13.02 13.48 -62.01
CA ARG A 48 -13.85 14.60 -61.52
C ARG A 48 -13.99 14.54 -59.99
N PRO A 49 -14.20 15.66 -59.29
CA PRO A 49 -14.21 17.04 -59.77
C PRO A 49 -12.81 17.57 -60.13
N THR A 50 -12.74 18.62 -60.95
CA THR A 50 -11.46 19.25 -61.40
C THR A 50 -10.85 20.18 -60.35
N ALA A 51 -11.60 20.50 -59.29
CA ALA A 51 -11.15 21.21 -58.10
C ALA A 51 -11.79 20.54 -56.88
N PRO A 52 -11.17 20.62 -55.67
CA PRO A 52 -11.79 20.12 -54.45
C PRO A 52 -13.17 20.76 -54.22
N VAL A 53 -14.17 19.93 -53.95
CA VAL A 53 -15.55 20.40 -53.76
C VAL A 53 -15.87 20.45 -52.26
N PRO A 54 -16.22 21.63 -51.73
CA PRO A 54 -16.66 21.75 -50.34
C PRO A 54 -17.98 20.99 -50.13
N SER A 55 -18.04 20.18 -49.09
CA SER A 55 -19.18 19.32 -48.78
C SER A 55 -19.36 19.16 -47.27
N MET A 56 -20.24 18.25 -46.88
CA MET A 56 -20.46 17.80 -45.52
C MET A 56 -20.74 16.30 -45.53
N GLY A 57 -20.42 15.65 -44.42
CA GLY A 57 -20.64 14.22 -44.24
C GLY A 57 -21.21 13.91 -42.87
N VAL A 58 -21.77 12.72 -42.76
CA VAL A 58 -22.20 12.12 -41.50
C VAL A 58 -21.34 10.89 -41.21
N GLN A 59 -21.19 10.56 -39.93
CA GLN A 59 -20.52 9.34 -39.53
C GLN A 59 -21.43 8.14 -39.80
N ALA A 60 -20.90 7.14 -40.49
CA ALA A 60 -21.55 5.84 -40.61
C ALA A 60 -21.33 5.05 -39.31
N VAL A 61 -22.41 4.59 -38.70
CA VAL A 61 -22.38 3.81 -37.45
C VAL A 61 -23.05 2.45 -37.68
N LEU A 62 -22.44 1.39 -37.14
CA LEU A 62 -23.04 0.06 -37.13
C LEU A 62 -23.87 -0.08 -35.85
N VAL A 63 -25.18 -0.26 -36.01
CA VAL A 63 -26.13 -0.35 -34.90
C VAL A 63 -26.65 -1.76 -34.70
N CYS A 64 -26.94 -2.10 -33.45
CA CYS A 64 -27.56 -3.37 -33.06
C CYS A 64 -28.66 -3.13 -32.01
N GLN A 65 -29.50 -4.14 -31.79
CA GLN A 65 -30.49 -4.09 -30.71
C GLN A 65 -29.82 -4.33 -29.36
N LYS A 66 -30.37 -3.73 -28.29
CA LYS A 66 -29.87 -3.88 -26.91
C LYS A 66 -29.83 -5.34 -26.42
N ASN A 67 -30.73 -6.19 -26.91
CA ASN A 67 -30.94 -7.54 -26.39
C ASN A 67 -30.10 -8.61 -27.11
N VAL A 68 -29.21 -8.21 -28.03
CA VAL A 68 -28.29 -9.16 -28.66
C VAL A 68 -27.26 -9.62 -27.62
N ASP A 69 -26.86 -10.88 -27.67
CA ASP A 69 -25.85 -11.40 -26.76
C ASP A 69 -24.54 -10.58 -26.83
N ALA A 70 -24.03 -10.20 -25.67
CA ALA A 70 -22.81 -9.42 -25.54
C ALA A 70 -21.60 -10.15 -26.16
N ASP A 71 -21.51 -11.47 -26.03
CA ASP A 71 -20.40 -12.25 -26.62
C ASP A 71 -20.42 -12.19 -28.15
N ILE A 72 -21.61 -12.26 -28.76
CA ILE A 72 -21.76 -12.15 -30.22
C ILE A 72 -21.30 -10.76 -30.69
N ILE A 73 -21.75 -9.70 -30.03
CA ILE A 73 -21.37 -8.33 -30.39
C ILE A 73 -19.87 -8.08 -30.17
N GLU A 74 -19.30 -8.62 -29.10
CA GLU A 74 -17.86 -8.55 -28.86
C GLU A 74 -17.08 -9.22 -29.99
N ARG A 75 -17.47 -10.44 -30.39
CA ARG A 75 -16.82 -11.17 -31.49
C ARG A 75 -16.93 -10.44 -32.82
N ILE A 76 -18.08 -9.82 -33.11
CA ILE A 76 -18.26 -8.99 -34.31
C ILE A 76 -17.33 -7.78 -34.26
N THR A 77 -17.37 -7.01 -33.17
CA THR A 77 -16.52 -5.82 -32.98
C THR A 77 -15.05 -6.17 -33.11
N ARG A 78 -14.61 -7.24 -32.44
CA ARG A 78 -13.26 -7.78 -32.52
C ARG A 78 -12.85 -8.11 -33.95
N THR A 79 -13.70 -8.84 -34.68
CA THR A 79 -13.41 -9.24 -36.06
C THR A 79 -13.26 -8.02 -36.96
N LEU A 80 -14.09 -6.99 -36.80
CA LEU A 80 -14.02 -5.77 -37.62
C LEU A 80 -12.68 -5.04 -37.45
N PHE A 81 -12.20 -4.89 -36.21
CA PHE A 81 -10.96 -4.15 -35.94
C PHE A 81 -9.70 -4.99 -36.15
N GLU A 82 -9.69 -6.25 -35.72
CA GLU A 82 -8.53 -7.13 -35.89
C GLU A 82 -8.30 -7.53 -37.34
N GLN A 83 -9.38 -7.76 -38.10
CA GLN A 83 -9.30 -8.14 -39.52
C GLN A 83 -9.43 -6.95 -40.46
N ARG A 84 -9.31 -5.70 -39.97
CA ARG A 84 -9.47 -4.49 -40.79
C ARG A 84 -8.58 -4.47 -42.03
N ALA A 85 -7.36 -5.02 -41.93
CA ALA A 85 -6.42 -5.08 -43.05
C ALA A 85 -6.94 -5.99 -44.18
N VAL A 86 -7.55 -7.13 -43.83
CA VAL A 86 -8.15 -8.06 -44.79
C VAL A 86 -9.44 -7.47 -45.38
N LEU A 87 -10.26 -6.81 -44.55
CA LEU A 87 -11.49 -6.15 -44.99
C LEU A 87 -11.18 -4.98 -45.95
N SER A 88 -10.13 -4.21 -45.68
CA SER A 88 -9.69 -3.08 -46.51
C SER A 88 -9.24 -3.49 -47.91
N GLN A 89 -8.78 -4.74 -48.09
CA GLN A 89 -8.44 -5.27 -49.42
C GLN A 89 -9.69 -5.49 -50.28
N LYS A 90 -10.84 -5.76 -49.65
CA LYS A 90 -12.11 -5.95 -50.36
C LYS A 90 -12.85 -4.64 -50.56
N GLU A 91 -12.89 -3.81 -49.53
CA GLU A 91 -13.60 -2.53 -49.55
C GLU A 91 -12.73 -1.45 -48.88
N PRO A 92 -12.23 -0.45 -49.63
CA PRO A 92 -11.33 0.57 -49.12
C PRO A 92 -11.89 1.38 -47.94
N ALA A 93 -13.22 1.48 -47.80
CA ALA A 93 -13.86 2.18 -46.69
C ALA A 93 -13.44 1.65 -45.31
N PHE A 94 -13.09 0.36 -45.20
CA PHE A 94 -12.64 -0.22 -43.92
C PHE A 94 -11.24 0.24 -43.51
N SER A 95 -10.45 0.83 -44.41
CA SER A 95 -9.12 1.35 -44.06
C SER A 95 -9.20 2.53 -43.09
N GLY A 96 -10.32 3.24 -43.08
CA GLY A 96 -10.62 4.33 -42.15
C GLY A 96 -11.10 3.89 -40.77
N LEU A 97 -11.23 2.58 -40.50
CA LEU A 97 -11.67 2.10 -39.19
C LEU A 97 -10.63 2.41 -38.10
N ASN A 98 -11.08 3.16 -37.09
CA ASN A 98 -10.30 3.58 -35.93
C ASN A 98 -11.16 3.39 -34.66
N GLU A 99 -10.58 2.76 -33.63
CA GLU A 99 -11.28 2.43 -32.38
C GLU A 99 -11.66 3.67 -31.56
N GLU A 100 -10.85 4.72 -31.56
CA GLU A 100 -11.14 5.98 -30.88
C GLU A 100 -12.27 6.73 -31.60
N ALA A 101 -12.18 6.83 -32.92
CA ALA A 101 -13.20 7.49 -33.74
C ALA A 101 -14.54 6.74 -33.69
N ALA A 102 -14.52 5.41 -33.54
CA ALA A 102 -15.73 4.61 -33.43
C ALA A 102 -16.50 4.83 -32.11
N GLN A 103 -15.83 5.34 -31.07
CA GLN A 103 -16.44 5.64 -29.78
C GLN A 103 -16.83 7.12 -29.63
N ALA A 104 -16.32 7.99 -30.49
CA ALA A 104 -16.56 9.43 -30.44
C ALA A 104 -17.89 9.82 -31.09
N ASP A 105 -18.56 10.83 -30.51
CA ASP A 105 -19.74 11.53 -31.07
C ASP A 105 -20.91 10.61 -31.48
N LEU A 106 -21.07 9.47 -30.77
CA LEU A 106 -22.16 8.53 -31.02
C LEU A 106 -23.51 9.11 -30.55
N GLN A 107 -24.54 8.89 -31.39
CA GLN A 107 -25.92 9.28 -31.09
C GLN A 107 -26.62 8.30 -30.12
N PHE A 108 -26.00 7.15 -29.87
CA PHE A 108 -26.55 6.04 -29.09
C PHE A 108 -25.47 5.48 -28.15
N PRO A 109 -25.86 4.90 -27.01
CA PRO A 109 -24.90 4.25 -26.12
C PRO A 109 -24.26 3.03 -26.81
N LEU A 110 -23.04 2.71 -26.39
CA LEU A 110 -22.35 1.49 -26.83
C LEU A 110 -23.05 0.25 -26.28
N HIS A 111 -23.02 -0.83 -27.07
CA HIS A 111 -23.46 -2.14 -26.63
C HIS A 111 -22.42 -2.76 -25.69
N ALA A 112 -22.85 -3.49 -24.65
CA ALA A 112 -21.94 -4.08 -23.65
C ALA A 112 -20.82 -4.94 -24.27
N GLY A 113 -21.14 -5.72 -25.31
CA GLY A 113 -20.13 -6.48 -26.06
C GLY A 113 -19.09 -5.62 -26.81
N ALA A 114 -19.49 -4.46 -27.34
CA ALA A 114 -18.54 -3.55 -27.99
C ALA A 114 -17.69 -2.81 -26.95
N GLU A 115 -18.30 -2.41 -25.84
CA GLU A 115 -17.61 -1.81 -24.68
C GLU A 115 -16.54 -2.78 -24.13
N ASN A 116 -16.87 -4.06 -23.91
CA ASN A 116 -15.90 -5.07 -23.50
C ASN A 116 -14.68 -5.14 -24.44
N TYR A 117 -14.90 -5.04 -25.75
CA TYR A 117 -13.80 -5.04 -26.71
C TYR A 117 -12.93 -3.77 -26.62
N TYR A 118 -13.54 -2.60 -26.46
CA TYR A 118 -12.79 -1.34 -26.36
C TYR A 118 -12.02 -1.21 -25.04
N LEU A 119 -12.61 -1.65 -23.93
CA LEU A 119 -11.99 -1.59 -22.60
C LEU A 119 -10.91 -2.66 -22.37
N ARG A 120 -10.62 -3.53 -23.37
CA ARG A 120 -9.66 -4.65 -23.24
C ARG A 120 -8.27 -4.24 -22.75
N ASN A 121 -7.85 -3.01 -23.06
CA ASN A 121 -6.53 -2.47 -22.73
C ASN A 121 -6.55 -1.52 -21.52
N GLU A 122 -7.71 -1.25 -20.94
CA GLU A 122 -7.77 -0.39 -19.75
C GLU A 122 -7.01 -1.08 -18.61
N PRO A 123 -6.09 -0.36 -17.95
CA PRO A 123 -5.34 -0.94 -16.86
C PRO A 123 -6.33 -1.26 -15.73
N GLY A 124 -6.58 -2.55 -15.52
CA GLY A 124 -7.40 -3.01 -14.40
C GLY A 124 -6.83 -2.51 -13.07
N PHE A 125 -7.67 -2.49 -12.03
CA PHE A 125 -7.33 -2.00 -10.69
C PHE A 125 -5.92 -2.41 -10.23
N LEU A 126 -5.59 -3.70 -10.34
CA LEU A 126 -4.29 -4.21 -9.90
C LEU A 126 -3.09 -3.62 -10.66
N ARG A 127 -3.24 -3.33 -11.96
CA ARG A 127 -2.17 -2.74 -12.78
C ARG A 127 -2.01 -1.25 -12.50
N THR A 128 -3.12 -0.53 -12.35
CA THR A 128 -3.14 0.89 -12.02
C THR A 128 -2.52 1.16 -10.65
N TYR A 129 -2.78 0.30 -9.66
CA TYR A 129 -2.28 0.46 -8.29
C TYR A 129 -1.06 -0.42 -7.97
N ALA A 130 -0.42 -1.06 -8.95
CA ALA A 130 0.68 -1.99 -8.73
C ALA A 130 1.85 -1.36 -7.96
N GLU A 131 2.26 -0.15 -8.36
CA GLU A 131 3.35 0.59 -7.70
C GLU A 131 3.02 0.97 -6.25
N LEU A 132 1.76 1.36 -5.99
CA LEU A 132 1.29 1.70 -4.65
C LEU A 132 1.18 0.46 -3.74
N ILE A 133 0.75 -0.67 -4.28
CA ILE A 133 0.70 -1.95 -3.56
C ILE A 133 2.13 -2.39 -3.18
N ALA A 134 3.09 -2.28 -4.12
CA ALA A 134 4.49 -2.59 -3.84
C ALA A 134 5.06 -1.68 -2.74
N LEU A 135 4.77 -0.38 -2.79
CA LEU A 135 5.14 0.56 -1.73
C LEU A 135 4.51 0.17 -0.39
N ALA A 136 3.22 -0.17 -0.35
CA ALA A 136 2.55 -0.59 0.87
C ALA A 136 3.20 -1.85 1.48
N ILE A 137 3.53 -2.86 0.66
CA ILE A 137 4.20 -4.08 1.12
C ILE A 137 5.57 -3.77 1.69
N THR A 138 6.39 -2.96 0.99
CA THR A 138 7.71 -2.56 1.49
C THR A 138 7.62 -1.77 2.79
N MET A 139 6.64 -0.88 2.93
CA MET A 139 6.39 -0.14 4.16
C MET A 139 6.00 -1.08 5.31
N ILE A 140 5.13 -2.06 5.07
CA ILE A 140 4.76 -3.08 6.06
C ILE A 140 5.98 -3.89 6.50
N LEU A 141 6.83 -4.30 5.56
CA LEU A 141 8.08 -5.02 5.86
C LEU A 141 9.05 -4.17 6.68
N LEU A 142 9.19 -2.88 6.36
CA LEU A 142 10.02 -1.95 7.13
C LEU A 142 9.46 -1.75 8.54
N VAL A 143 8.16 -1.55 8.69
CA VAL A 143 7.50 -1.41 9.99
C VAL A 143 7.68 -2.67 10.81
N TRP A 144 7.50 -3.86 10.22
CA TRP A 144 7.73 -5.13 10.90
C TRP A 144 9.19 -5.29 11.35
N SER A 145 10.15 -4.89 10.50
CA SER A 145 11.57 -4.89 10.85
C SER A 145 11.86 -3.97 12.03
N VAL A 146 11.34 -2.75 12.03
CA VAL A 146 11.50 -1.80 13.15
C VAL A 146 10.85 -2.36 14.41
N LEU A 147 9.63 -2.88 14.33
CA LEU A 147 8.87 -3.37 15.49
C LEU A 147 9.55 -4.57 16.15
N THR A 148 10.08 -5.51 15.36
CA THR A 148 10.86 -6.63 15.89
C THR A 148 12.19 -6.19 16.50
N TRP A 149 12.88 -5.22 15.90
CA TRP A 149 14.10 -4.65 16.47
C TRP A 149 13.84 -3.92 17.79
N THR A 150 12.81 -3.07 17.86
CA THR A 150 12.41 -2.34 19.07
C THR A 150 12.04 -3.29 20.21
N ARG A 151 11.30 -4.37 19.92
CA ARG A 151 10.94 -5.37 20.92
C ARG A 151 12.17 -6.04 21.53
N ARG A 152 13.13 -6.46 20.69
CA ARG A 152 14.39 -7.08 21.16
C ARG A 152 15.24 -6.12 21.98
N TRP A 153 15.33 -4.85 21.55
CA TRP A 153 16.08 -3.83 22.28
C TRP A 153 15.50 -3.59 23.68
N TYR A 154 14.16 -3.55 23.78
CA TYR A 154 13.48 -3.38 25.05
C TYR A 154 13.72 -4.57 26.00
N GLU A 155 13.64 -5.80 25.50
CA GLU A 155 13.92 -7.02 26.28
C GLU A 155 15.38 -7.08 26.78
N GLN A 156 16.34 -6.68 25.94
CA GLN A 156 17.76 -6.67 26.33
C GLN A 156 18.05 -5.69 27.46
N ARG A 157 17.39 -4.53 27.48
CA ARG A 157 17.58 -3.52 28.52
C ARG A 157 17.13 -3.99 29.90
N ARG A 158 16.08 -4.82 29.96
CA ARG A 158 15.57 -5.42 31.21
C ARG A 158 16.50 -6.50 31.76
N LYS A 159 17.15 -7.29 30.88
CA LYS A 159 18.13 -8.31 31.29
C LYS A 159 19.36 -7.71 31.96
N ASN A 160 19.95 -6.66 31.37
CA ASN A 160 21.13 -6.03 31.95
C ASN A 160 20.90 -5.48 33.38
N GLN A 161 19.65 -5.12 33.71
CA GLN A 161 19.32 -4.62 35.05
C GLN A 161 19.34 -5.74 36.10
N ILE A 162 18.95 -6.97 35.75
CA ILE A 162 18.95 -8.09 36.70
C ILE A 162 20.35 -8.60 36.99
N ASP A 163 21.25 -8.53 36.01
CA ASP A 163 22.66 -8.90 36.17
C ASP A 163 23.35 -8.07 37.26
N ASN A 164 23.01 -6.77 37.35
CA ASN A 164 23.52 -5.89 38.41
C ASN A 164 23.09 -6.38 39.80
N TYR A 165 21.88 -6.94 39.93
CA TYR A 165 21.39 -7.47 41.21
C TYR A 165 22.02 -8.82 41.56
N TYR A 166 22.36 -9.65 40.58
CA TYR A 166 23.13 -10.87 40.83
C TYR A 166 24.48 -10.55 41.43
N GLN A 167 25.23 -9.64 40.80
CA GLN A 167 26.55 -9.22 41.28
C GLN A 167 26.48 -8.62 42.69
N ALA A 168 25.45 -7.80 42.97
CA ALA A 168 25.29 -7.18 44.28
C ALA A 168 25.02 -8.21 45.40
N VAL A 169 24.28 -9.28 45.13
CA VAL A 169 24.03 -10.34 46.12
C VAL A 169 25.23 -11.27 46.26
N GLU A 170 25.95 -11.54 45.17
CA GLU A 170 27.17 -12.36 45.19
C GLU A 170 28.29 -11.68 45.99
N ASP A 171 28.46 -10.36 45.86
CA ASP A 171 29.39 -9.57 46.67
C ASP A 171 29.10 -9.69 48.18
N ILE A 172 27.82 -9.64 48.57
CA ILE A 172 27.40 -9.83 49.97
C ILE A 172 27.71 -11.26 50.44
N ILE A 173 27.47 -12.27 49.60
CA ILE A 173 27.79 -13.67 49.96
C ILE A 173 29.29 -13.84 50.18
N CYS A 174 30.14 -13.24 49.34
CA CYS A 174 31.60 -13.26 49.49
C CYS A 174 32.04 -12.58 50.79
N ARG A 175 31.56 -11.36 51.06
CA ARG A 175 31.88 -10.59 52.29
C ARG A 175 31.41 -11.28 53.57
N LEU A 176 30.32 -12.05 53.48
CA LEU A 176 29.80 -12.84 54.58
C LEU A 176 30.67 -14.07 54.91
N HIS A 177 31.45 -14.58 53.95
CA HIS A 177 32.29 -15.76 54.15
C HIS A 177 33.65 -15.44 54.80
N ASP A 178 34.17 -14.21 54.63
CA ASP A 178 35.54 -13.81 55.01
C ASP A 178 35.75 -13.47 56.51
N GLY A 179 34.82 -13.87 57.39
CA GLY A 179 34.98 -13.79 58.84
C GLY A 179 34.38 -12.51 59.44
N THR A 180 33.07 -12.54 59.67
CA THR A 180 32.26 -11.37 59.99
C THR A 180 31.96 -11.25 61.49
N ASP A 181 32.16 -10.06 62.07
CA ASP A 181 31.73 -9.72 63.44
C ASP A 181 30.21 -9.43 63.51
N LEU A 182 29.60 -9.49 64.69
CA LEU A 182 28.15 -9.29 64.88
C LEU A 182 27.65 -7.94 64.31
N ARG A 183 28.50 -6.90 64.37
CA ARG A 183 28.22 -5.57 63.82
C ARG A 183 28.25 -5.53 62.29
N GLU A 184 29.18 -6.25 61.68
CA GLU A 184 29.27 -6.34 60.22
C GLU A 184 28.13 -7.19 59.64
N ILE A 185 27.61 -8.18 60.38
CA ILE A 185 26.41 -8.93 59.99
C ILE A 185 25.17 -8.02 59.92
N ASP A 186 24.95 -7.16 60.93
CA ASP A 186 23.83 -6.21 60.92
C ASP A 186 23.98 -5.15 59.80
N GLU A 187 25.21 -4.80 59.40
CA GLU A 187 25.47 -3.90 58.27
C GLU A 187 25.16 -4.57 56.92
N LEU A 188 25.62 -5.81 56.72
CA LEU A 188 25.31 -6.61 55.53
C LEU A 188 23.80 -6.90 55.40
N GLU A 189 23.10 -7.15 56.51
CA GLU A 189 21.65 -7.34 56.53
C GLU A 189 20.91 -6.08 56.05
N ASN A 190 21.37 -4.90 56.48
CA ASN A 190 20.82 -3.62 56.02
C ASN A 190 21.11 -3.35 54.53
N GLU A 191 22.30 -3.69 54.03
CA GLU A 191 22.61 -3.59 52.59
C GLU A 191 21.71 -4.51 51.76
N LEU A 192 21.51 -5.75 52.21
CA LEU A 192 20.64 -6.72 51.56
C LEU A 192 19.17 -6.26 51.51
N LEU A 193 18.67 -5.67 52.60
CA LEU A 193 17.32 -5.09 52.65
C LEU A 193 17.14 -3.92 51.68
N LYS A 194 18.15 -3.04 51.56
CA LYS A 194 18.12 -1.92 50.58
C LYS A 194 18.10 -2.43 49.15
N ILE A 195 18.90 -3.46 48.84
CA ILE A 195 18.91 -4.09 47.52
C ILE A 195 17.55 -4.70 47.20
N ARG A 196 16.94 -5.42 48.14
CA ARG A 196 15.60 -6.00 47.98
C ARG A 196 14.53 -4.94 47.71
N GLN A 197 14.55 -3.84 48.45
CA GLN A 197 13.61 -2.73 48.27
C GLN A 197 13.78 -2.05 46.91
N ARG A 198 15.03 -1.82 46.48
CA ARG A 198 15.33 -1.22 45.17
C ARG A 198 14.88 -2.11 44.02
N ALA A 199 15.19 -3.41 44.08
CA ALA A 199 14.75 -4.39 43.09
C ALA A 199 13.23 -4.46 42.99
N SER A 200 12.52 -4.43 44.12
CA SER A 200 11.05 -4.42 44.16
C SER A 200 10.46 -3.12 43.56
N ALA A 201 11.07 -1.97 43.82
CA ALA A 201 10.64 -0.69 43.25
C ALA A 201 10.87 -0.61 41.74
N GLU A 202 11.98 -1.16 41.24
CA GLU A 202 12.27 -1.23 39.80
C GLU A 202 11.39 -2.23 39.06
N LEU A 203 10.99 -3.32 39.73
CA LEU A 203 9.98 -4.26 39.22
C LEU A 203 8.61 -3.59 39.06
N VAL A 204 8.17 -2.81 40.06
CA VAL A 204 6.91 -2.04 39.98
C VAL A 204 6.96 -0.96 38.88
N LYS A 205 8.14 -0.38 38.61
CA LYS A 205 8.35 0.61 37.54
C LYS A 205 8.53 -0.03 36.14
N GLU A 206 8.32 -1.35 36.01
CA GLU A 206 8.53 -2.14 34.78
C GLU A 206 9.97 -2.12 34.22
N GLN A 207 10.93 -1.62 35.00
CA GLN A 207 12.34 -1.58 34.61
C GLN A 207 13.00 -2.95 34.78
N LEU A 208 12.48 -3.76 35.72
CA LEU A 208 12.89 -5.14 35.96
C LEU A 208 11.78 -6.11 35.53
N ALA A 209 12.14 -7.23 34.93
CA ALA A 209 11.19 -8.27 34.54
C ALA A 209 10.84 -9.20 35.71
N ALA A 210 9.57 -9.56 35.84
CA ALA A 210 9.12 -10.65 36.72
C ALA A 210 9.24 -12.01 35.98
N ASP A 211 10.44 -12.31 35.49
CA ASP A 211 10.74 -13.50 34.70
C ASP A 211 11.57 -14.52 35.52
N GLU A 212 12.02 -15.60 34.88
CA GLU A 212 12.80 -16.68 35.51
C GLU A 212 14.05 -16.16 36.22
N SER A 213 14.69 -15.11 35.67
CA SER A 213 15.86 -14.46 36.27
C SER A 213 15.53 -13.82 37.62
N TYR A 214 14.35 -13.20 37.75
CA TYR A 214 13.92 -12.64 39.02
C TYR A 214 13.63 -13.70 40.08
N ILE A 215 13.12 -14.87 39.66
CA ILE A 215 12.93 -16.02 40.55
C ILE A 215 14.29 -16.53 41.06
N ILE A 216 15.30 -16.64 40.19
CA ILE A 216 16.66 -17.02 40.57
C ILE A 216 17.24 -16.02 41.56
N TYR A 217 17.10 -14.71 41.31
CA TYR A 217 17.51 -13.64 42.23
C TYR A 217 16.83 -13.76 43.59
N GLN A 218 15.51 -13.96 43.64
CA GLN A 218 14.78 -14.12 44.90
C GLN A 218 15.27 -15.34 45.69
N ASN A 219 15.53 -16.46 45.01
CA ASN A 219 16.07 -17.65 45.65
C ASN A 219 17.45 -17.40 46.25
N MET A 220 18.33 -16.72 45.51
CA MET A 220 19.67 -16.35 45.99
C MET A 220 19.59 -15.41 47.19
N LEU A 221 18.69 -14.41 47.14
CA LEU A 221 18.47 -13.46 48.22
C LEU A 221 17.94 -14.15 49.49
N ASN A 222 16.96 -15.03 49.36
CA ASN A 222 16.42 -15.82 50.47
C ASN A 222 17.50 -16.74 51.06
N GLY A 223 18.35 -17.33 50.22
CA GLY A 223 19.50 -18.12 50.64
C GLY A 223 20.51 -17.31 51.45
N CYS A 224 20.82 -16.09 51.01
CA CYS A 224 21.69 -15.15 51.72
C CYS A 224 21.10 -14.76 53.09
N GLN A 225 19.79 -14.42 53.15
CA GLN A 225 19.11 -14.13 54.42
C GLN A 225 19.18 -15.30 55.41
N ALA A 226 18.96 -16.53 54.93
CA ALA A 226 19.07 -17.72 55.77
C ALA A 226 20.49 -17.95 56.30
N MET A 227 21.52 -17.62 55.51
CA MET A 227 22.93 -17.68 55.96
C MET A 227 23.24 -16.61 57.03
N LEU A 228 22.79 -15.37 56.84
CA LEU A 228 22.95 -14.29 57.82
C LEU A 228 22.34 -14.67 59.18
N VAL A 229 21.11 -15.18 59.19
CA VAL A 229 20.44 -15.63 60.43
C VAL A 229 21.22 -16.76 61.11
N ARG A 230 21.71 -17.74 60.34
CA ARG A 230 22.49 -18.86 60.88
C ARG A 230 23.84 -18.39 61.46
N MET A 231 24.52 -17.45 60.81
CA MET A 231 25.78 -16.91 61.33
C MET A 231 25.56 -16.09 62.60
N ARG A 232 24.53 -15.24 62.63
CA ARG A 232 24.12 -14.48 63.83
C ARG A 232 23.89 -15.40 65.03
N GLN A 233 23.13 -16.48 64.84
CA GLN A 233 22.87 -17.48 65.88
C GLN A 233 24.15 -18.19 66.35
N LYS A 234 25.06 -18.54 65.43
CA LYS A 234 26.34 -19.18 65.79
C LYS A 234 27.23 -18.26 66.64
N ILE A 235 27.32 -16.99 66.28
CA ILE A 235 28.15 -16.02 67.03
C ILE A 235 27.54 -15.74 68.41
N GLN A 236 26.22 -15.61 68.51
CA GLN A 236 25.51 -15.48 69.80
C GLN A 236 25.70 -16.72 70.71
N ALA A 237 25.58 -17.93 70.16
CA ALA A 237 25.81 -19.16 70.90
C ALA A 237 27.28 -19.37 71.34
N SER A 238 28.25 -18.84 70.58
CA SER A 238 29.66 -18.83 70.99
C SER A 238 29.95 -17.78 72.08
N SER A 239 29.21 -16.68 72.13
CA SER A 239 29.34 -15.65 73.17
C SER A 239 28.78 -16.10 74.52
N GLU A 240 27.71 -16.91 74.55
CA GLU A 240 27.13 -17.44 75.80
C GLU A 240 27.97 -18.55 76.45
N LYS A 241 28.77 -19.29 75.68
CA LYS A 241 29.69 -20.33 76.22
C LYS A 241 31.00 -19.78 76.83
N GLY A 242 31.21 -18.47 76.78
CA GLY A 242 32.46 -17.81 77.19
C GLY A 242 32.52 -17.22 78.61
N THR A 243 31.51 -17.42 79.46
CA THR A 243 31.54 -16.98 80.88
C THR A 243 31.77 -18.16 81.82
N PRO A 244 32.98 -18.37 82.38
CA PRO A 244 33.20 -19.32 83.46
C PRO A 244 32.62 -18.76 84.76
N GLU A 245 31.80 -19.58 85.43
CA GLU A 245 31.40 -19.39 86.83
C GLU A 245 32.64 -19.21 87.71
N ALA A 246 32.72 -18.05 88.38
CA ALA A 246 33.56 -17.87 89.55
C ALA A 246 32.78 -18.32 90.80
N ASN A 247 33.18 -19.46 91.36
CA ASN A 247 33.02 -19.96 92.75
C ASN A 247 33.42 -21.44 92.67
N HIS A 248 34.37 -21.99 93.42
CA HIS A 248 34.64 -21.83 94.83
C HIS A 248 36.04 -22.34 95.19
#